data_AF-A0A969U415-F1
#
_entry.id   AF-A0A969U415-F1
#
_cell.length_a   1.000
_cell.length_b   1.000
_cell.length_c   1.000
_cell.angle_alpha   90.00
_cell.angle_beta   90.00
_cell.angle_gamma   90.00
#
_symmetry.space_group_name_H-M   'P 1'
#
loop_
_entity.id
_entity.type
_entity.pdbx_description
1 polymer ?
#
loop_
_entity_poly.entity_id
_entity_poly.type
_entity_poly.pdbx_seq_one_letter_code
_entity_poly.pdbx_strand_id
1 'polypeptide(L)'
;MTNLELKNHPVWQDLTEVLENLNTDALVTEHLELCDYKICGYWDEQDNFYEQITLPRSLSAELVSSSIGVADKKRWIKLKFVLQDKNTTSQYLLGGNLTNNLGELTIIYDENLQFVDENWQINMDNSLIVSQV
;
A
#
# COMPACT_ATOMS: atom_id res chain seq x y z
N MET A 1 -25.77 -12.31 21.56
CA MET A 1 -24.53 -12.20 20.77
C MET A 1 -24.77 -13.01 19.50
N THR A 2 -24.82 -12.38 18.34
CA THR A 2 -25.26 -13.02 17.09
C THR A 2 -24.01 -13.42 16.33
N ASN A 3 -23.71 -14.72 16.28
CA ASN A 3 -22.59 -15.22 15.46
C ASN A 3 -23.03 -15.22 13.99
N LEU A 4 -22.34 -14.42 13.17
CA LEU A 4 -22.54 -14.40 11.73
C LEU A 4 -21.63 -15.47 11.13
N GLU A 5 -22.18 -16.64 10.77
CA GLU A 5 -21.41 -17.69 10.10
C GLU A 5 -21.23 -17.32 8.62
N LEU A 6 -20.01 -16.89 8.28
CA LEU A 6 -19.70 -16.47 6.93
C LEU A 6 -18.96 -17.53 6.11
N LYS A 7 -18.51 -18.65 6.68
CA LYS A 7 -17.56 -19.58 6.03
C LYS A 7 -17.97 -20.07 4.62
N ASN A 8 -19.27 -20.08 4.29
CA ASN A 8 -19.81 -20.45 2.98
C ASN A 8 -20.69 -19.35 2.34
N HIS A 9 -20.58 -18.10 2.81
CA HIS A 9 -21.45 -17.03 2.35
C HIS A 9 -21.01 -16.53 0.95
N PRO A 10 -21.94 -16.33 -0.01
CA PRO A 10 -21.64 -15.93 -1.39
C PRO A 10 -20.73 -14.71 -1.52
N VAL A 11 -20.84 -13.76 -0.58
CA VAL A 11 -19.93 -12.61 -0.44
C VAL A 11 -18.45 -12.92 -0.63
N TRP A 12 -17.94 -14.07 -0.13
CA TRP A 12 -16.53 -14.38 -0.27
C TRP A 12 -16.16 -14.74 -1.70
N GLN A 13 -17.08 -15.38 -2.43
CA GLN A 13 -16.90 -15.64 -3.86
C GLN A 13 -16.88 -14.33 -4.62
N ASP A 14 -17.87 -13.45 -4.37
CA ASP A 14 -17.96 -12.14 -5.02
C ASP A 14 -16.68 -11.30 -4.79
N LEU A 15 -16.19 -11.23 -3.55
CA LEU A 15 -15.01 -10.45 -3.21
C LEU A 15 -13.70 -11.09 -3.71
N THR A 16 -13.63 -12.42 -3.79
CA THR A 16 -12.48 -13.11 -4.40
C THR A 16 -12.45 -12.85 -5.91
N GLU A 17 -13.60 -12.94 -6.58
CA GLU A 17 -13.72 -12.63 -8.01
C GLU A 17 -13.35 -11.17 -8.31
N VAL A 18 -13.77 -10.24 -7.45
CA VAL A 18 -13.34 -8.84 -7.55
C VAL A 18 -11.82 -8.72 -7.45
N LEU A 19 -11.19 -9.37 -6.48
CA LEU A 19 -9.73 -9.34 -6.31
C LEU A 19 -8.98 -9.96 -7.51
N GLU A 20 -9.46 -11.07 -8.06
CA GLU A 20 -8.83 -11.76 -9.19
C GLU A 20 -8.90 -10.95 -10.49
N ASN A 21 -9.95 -10.15 -10.66
CA ASN A 21 -10.13 -9.29 -11.85
C ASN A 21 -9.56 -7.88 -11.67
N LEU A 22 -9.07 -7.54 -10.48
CA LEU A 22 -8.55 -6.22 -10.18
C LEU A 22 -7.15 -6.03 -10.77
N ASN A 23 -6.98 -5.04 -11.64
CA ASN A 23 -5.65 -4.62 -12.06
C ASN A 23 -4.98 -3.78 -10.96
N THR A 24 -4.41 -4.47 -9.98
CA THR A 24 -3.79 -3.86 -8.78
C THR A 24 -2.61 -2.95 -9.14
N ASP A 25 -1.85 -3.28 -10.18
CA ASP A 25 -0.75 -2.46 -10.70
C ASP A 25 -1.24 -1.12 -11.24
N ALA A 26 -2.33 -1.13 -12.02
CA ALA A 26 -2.94 0.10 -12.53
C ALA A 26 -3.48 0.95 -11.39
N LEU A 27 -4.17 0.34 -10.41
CA LEU A 27 -4.74 1.06 -9.27
C LEU A 27 -3.68 1.76 -8.42
N VAL A 28 -2.62 1.04 -8.05
CA VAL A 28 -1.56 1.65 -7.22
C VAL A 28 -0.81 2.73 -8.00
N THR A 29 -0.64 2.56 -9.32
CA THR A 29 -0.03 3.59 -10.18
C THR A 29 -0.90 4.84 -10.25
N GLU A 30 -2.20 4.70 -10.52
CA GLU A 30 -3.13 5.82 -10.57
C GLU A 30 -3.20 6.53 -9.21
N HIS A 31 -3.22 5.78 -8.11
CA HIS A 31 -3.19 6.33 -6.77
C HIS A 31 -1.94 7.20 -6.52
N LEU A 32 -0.76 6.68 -6.86
CA LEU A 32 0.51 7.41 -6.74
C LEU A 32 0.57 8.67 -7.62
N GLU A 33 -0.04 8.62 -8.81
CA GLU A 33 -0.14 9.77 -9.71
C GLU A 33 -1.09 10.85 -9.16
N LEU A 34 -2.23 10.44 -8.60
CA LEU A 34 -3.23 11.35 -8.02
C LEU A 34 -2.68 12.11 -6.80
N CYS A 35 -1.85 11.48 -5.98
CA CYS A 35 -1.17 12.15 -4.87
C CYS A 35 0.13 12.86 -5.28
N ASP A 36 0.48 12.89 -6.56
CA ASP A 36 1.73 13.46 -7.08
C ASP A 36 2.98 12.89 -6.39
N TYR A 37 2.93 11.60 -6.03
CA TYR A 37 3.97 10.89 -5.27
C TYR A 37 4.31 11.55 -3.92
N LYS A 38 3.34 12.25 -3.31
CA LYS A 38 3.52 12.93 -2.02
C LYS A 38 2.67 12.30 -0.93
N ILE A 39 3.24 12.27 0.26
CA ILE A 39 2.57 11.87 1.50
C ILE A 39 2.60 13.09 2.42
N CYS A 40 1.44 13.54 2.89
CA CYS A 40 1.33 14.75 3.71
C CYS A 40 1.01 14.36 5.16
N GLY A 41 1.66 15.03 6.12
CA GLY A 41 1.40 14.83 7.55
C GLY A 41 1.78 13.43 8.04
N TYR A 42 3.00 12.99 7.75
CA TYR A 42 3.49 11.65 8.08
C TYR A 42 4.18 11.62 9.44
N TRP A 43 3.97 10.52 10.17
CA TRP A 43 4.67 10.18 11.40
C TRP A 43 5.44 8.89 11.19
N ASP A 44 6.74 8.89 11.50
CA ASP A 44 7.55 7.66 11.44
C ASP A 44 7.46 6.83 12.73
N GLU A 45 8.15 5.69 12.75
CA GLU A 45 8.18 4.78 13.91
C GLU A 45 8.96 5.36 15.11
N GLN A 46 9.66 6.48 14.93
CA GLN A 46 10.44 7.18 15.96
C GLN A 46 9.72 8.45 16.47
N ASP A 47 8.43 8.61 16.16
CA ASP A 47 7.60 9.78 16.49
C ASP A 47 8.11 11.10 15.87
N ASN A 48 8.84 11.03 14.75
CA ASN A 48 9.17 12.23 13.99
C ASN A 48 8.04 12.59 13.02
N PHE A 49 7.67 13.86 13.02
CA PHE A 49 6.69 14.42 12.10
C PHE A 49 7.34 14.99 10.85
N TYR A 50 6.73 14.73 9.71
CA TYR A 50 7.10 15.28 8.41
C TYR A 50 5.86 15.92 7.78
N GLU A 51 5.93 17.22 7.49
CA GLU A 51 4.85 17.94 6.79
C GLU A 51 4.57 17.30 5.43
N GLN A 52 5.62 16.93 4.71
CA GLN A 52 5.51 16.31 3.39
C GLN A 52 6.70 15.38 3.13
N ILE A 53 6.41 14.21 2.58
CA ILE A 53 7.37 13.29 1.98
C ILE A 53 7.11 13.24 0.48
N THR A 54 8.16 13.25 -0.32
CA THR A 54 8.11 13.07 -1.78
C THR A 54 8.85 11.78 -2.15
N LEU A 55 8.12 10.85 -2.77
CA LEU A 55 8.62 9.59 -3.27
C LEU A 55 9.21 9.77 -4.69
N PRO A 56 10.20 8.95 -5.09
CA PRO A 56 10.75 9.03 -6.44
C PRO A 56 9.73 8.56 -7.48
N ARG A 57 9.53 9.33 -8.56
CA ARG A 57 8.61 8.93 -9.66
C ARG A 57 9.05 7.67 -10.40
N SER A 58 10.32 7.26 -10.25
CA SER A 58 10.83 6.00 -10.78
C SER A 58 10.41 4.79 -9.94
N LEU A 59 9.63 4.95 -8.87
CA LEU A 59 9.24 3.81 -8.05
C LEU A 59 8.31 2.84 -8.79
N SER A 60 8.40 1.57 -8.41
CA SER A 60 7.45 0.50 -8.69
C SER A 60 6.80 0.06 -7.38
N ALA A 61 5.53 -0.32 -7.47
CA ALA A 61 4.81 -0.97 -6.40
C ALA A 61 4.51 -2.41 -6.83
N GLU A 62 4.73 -3.36 -5.93
CA GLU A 62 4.41 -4.78 -6.12
C GLU A 62 3.43 -5.22 -5.06
N LEU A 63 2.30 -5.81 -5.45
CA LEU A 63 1.32 -6.35 -4.51
C LEU A 63 1.92 -7.56 -3.78
N VAL A 64 2.06 -7.46 -2.45
CA VAL A 64 2.59 -8.55 -1.61
C VAL A 64 1.52 -9.24 -0.78
N SER A 65 0.38 -8.59 -0.57
CA SER A 65 -0.73 -9.19 0.15
C SER A 65 -2.05 -8.52 -0.22
N SER A 66 -3.10 -9.32 -0.31
CA SER A 66 -4.47 -8.85 -0.35
C SER A 66 -5.27 -9.56 0.75
N SER A 67 -6.26 -8.87 1.30
CA SER A 67 -7.16 -9.45 2.29
C SER A 67 -8.54 -8.81 2.22
N ILE A 68 -9.53 -9.56 2.66
CA ILE A 68 -10.91 -9.10 2.79
C ILE A 68 -11.25 -9.11 4.27
N GLY A 69 -11.86 -8.04 4.75
CA GLY A 69 -12.35 -7.96 6.12
C GLY A 69 -13.83 -7.64 6.20
N VAL A 70 -14.46 -8.08 7.29
CA VAL A 70 -15.86 -7.83 7.60
C VAL A 70 -15.98 -7.48 9.08
N ALA A 71 -16.50 -6.30 9.41
CA ALA A 71 -16.86 -5.90 10.77
C ALA A 71 -18.09 -5.00 10.76
N ASP A 72 -18.99 -5.18 11.72
CA ASP A 72 -20.20 -4.37 11.88
C ASP A 72 -21.01 -4.19 10.59
N LYS A 73 -21.11 -5.27 9.80
CA LYS A 73 -21.74 -5.32 8.46
C LYS A 73 -21.04 -4.49 7.37
N LYS A 74 -19.95 -3.80 7.68
CA LYS A 74 -19.07 -3.20 6.68
C LYS A 74 -18.10 -4.25 6.18
N ARG A 75 -17.79 -4.17 4.89
CA ARG A 75 -16.81 -5.04 4.24
C ARG A 75 -15.77 -4.16 3.57
N TRP A 76 -14.54 -4.63 3.54
CA TRP A 76 -13.44 -3.91 2.92
C TRP A 76 -12.46 -4.87 2.27
N ILE A 77 -11.79 -4.35 1.25
CA ILE A 77 -10.63 -4.97 0.61
C ILE A 77 -9.41 -4.18 1.05
N LYS A 78 -8.38 -4.87 1.50
CA LYS A 78 -7.09 -4.30 1.86
C LYS A 78 -6.03 -4.86 0.92
N LEU A 79 -5.31 -3.97 0.25
CA LEU A 79 -4.21 -4.29 -0.66
C LEU A 79 -2.92 -3.72 -0.07
N LYS A 80 -1.89 -4.55 0.06
CA LYS A 80 -0.58 -4.16 0.57
C LYS A 80 0.46 -4.30 -0.53
N PHE A 81 1.18 -3.21 -0.76
CA PHE A 81 2.22 -3.09 -1.76
C PHE A 81 3.57 -2.83 -1.10
N VAL A 82 4.63 -3.41 -1.66
CA VAL A 82 6.02 -3.01 -1.38
C VAL A 82 6.44 -2.00 -2.45
N LEU A 83 7.09 -0.92 -2.02
CA LEU A 83 7.58 0.16 -2.86
C LEU A 83 9.08 -0.01 -3.09
N GLN A 84 9.50 -0.01 -4.35
CA GLN A 84 10.88 -0.21 -4.75
C GLN A 84 11.28 0.79 -5.83
N ASP A 85 12.56 1.13 -5.96
CA ASP A 85 13.02 1.94 -7.09
C ASP A 85 13.21 1.06 -8.36
N LYS A 86 12.58 1.43 -9.47
CA LYS A 86 12.71 0.70 -10.76
C LYS A 86 14.13 0.75 -11.32
N ASN A 87 14.91 1.77 -10.98
CA ASN A 87 16.25 1.96 -11.52
C ASN A 87 17.32 1.13 -10.81
N THR A 88 16.99 0.53 -9.66
CA THR A 88 17.96 -0.28 -8.94
C THR A 88 17.90 -1.72 -9.43
N THR A 89 18.57 -1.97 -10.56
CA THR A 89 18.78 -3.32 -11.11
C THR A 89 19.50 -4.17 -10.05
N SER A 90 18.76 -5.00 -9.32
CA SER A 90 19.19 -6.16 -8.54
C SER A 90 20.69 -6.24 -8.20
N GLN A 91 21.24 -5.30 -7.43
CA GLN A 91 22.56 -5.48 -6.81
C GLN A 91 22.42 -6.33 -5.55
N TYR A 92 21.88 -7.54 -5.72
CA TYR A 92 21.86 -8.59 -4.69
C TYR A 92 23.25 -9.23 -4.47
N LEU A 93 24.35 -8.61 -4.90
CA LEU A 93 25.65 -9.28 -4.97
C LEU A 93 26.84 -8.62 -4.26
N LEU A 94 26.74 -7.44 -3.65
CA LEU A 94 27.92 -6.84 -2.99
C LEU A 94 27.58 -6.11 -1.70
N GLY A 95 27.38 -6.86 -0.61
CA GLY A 95 27.86 -6.52 0.73
C GLY A 95 27.64 -5.12 1.31
N GLY A 96 26.62 -4.37 0.89
CA GLY A 96 26.29 -3.04 1.39
C GLY A 96 24.78 -2.80 1.39
N ASN A 97 24.24 -2.36 2.54
CA ASN A 97 22.83 -2.12 2.81
C ASN A 97 22.24 -0.93 2.03
N LEU A 98 22.16 -1.01 0.70
CA LEU A 98 21.25 -0.18 -0.08
C LEU A 98 19.95 -0.95 -0.18
N THR A 99 19.06 -0.74 0.79
CA THR A 99 17.73 -1.33 0.76
C THR A 99 16.95 -0.67 -0.37
N ASN A 100 16.79 -1.38 -1.50
CA ASN A 100 15.92 -0.99 -2.61
C ASN A 100 14.45 -0.79 -2.18
N ASN A 101 14.12 -1.19 -0.95
CA ASN A 101 12.85 -0.96 -0.30
C ASN A 101 12.71 0.51 0.14
N LEU A 102 11.78 1.22 -0.52
CA LEU A 102 11.36 2.57 -0.16
C LEU A 102 10.33 2.56 0.97
N GLY A 103 9.63 1.44 1.16
CA GLY A 103 8.58 1.31 2.16
C GLY A 103 7.44 0.43 1.68
N GLU A 104 6.32 0.52 2.39
CA GLU A 104 5.10 -0.20 2.10
C GLU A 104 3.91 0.76 2.05
N LEU A 105 2.97 0.47 1.15
CA LEU A 105 1.69 1.15 1.04
C LEU A 105 0.57 0.14 1.23
N THR A 106 -0.33 0.42 2.16
CA THR A 106 -1.58 -0.32 2.30
C THR A 106 -2.74 0.57 1.86
N ILE A 107 -3.52 0.15 0.88
CA ILE A 107 -4.75 0.83 0.46
C ILE A 107 -5.96 0.01 0.90
N ILE A 108 -6.96 0.68 1.46
CA ILE A 108 -8.21 0.10 1.93
C ILE A 108 -9.37 0.66 1.10
N TYR A 109 -10.12 -0.25 0.48
CA TYR A 109 -11.35 0.03 -0.25
C TYR A 109 -12.55 -0.58 0.46
N ASP A 110 -13.74 0.00 0.29
CA ASP A 110 -14.99 -0.63 0.73
C ASP A 110 -15.47 -1.69 -0.27
N GLU A 111 -16.64 -2.29 -0.01
CA GLU A 111 -17.28 -3.27 -0.90
C GLU A 111 -17.70 -2.72 -2.28
N ASN A 112 -17.78 -1.41 -2.43
CA ASN A 112 -18.08 -0.74 -3.69
C ASN A 112 -16.81 -0.27 -4.40
N LEU A 113 -15.63 -0.69 -3.94
CA LEU A 113 -14.31 -0.24 -4.41
C LEU A 113 -14.09 1.27 -4.27
N GLN A 114 -14.76 1.92 -3.32
CA GLN A 114 -14.49 3.30 -2.97
C GLN A 114 -13.31 3.36 -2.00
N PHE A 115 -12.39 4.29 -2.24
CA PHE A 115 -11.25 4.53 -1.34
C PHE A 115 -11.76 4.89 0.06
N VAL A 116 -11.27 4.18 1.07
CA VAL A 116 -11.63 4.40 2.48
C VAL A 116 -10.47 5.03 3.23
N ASP A 117 -9.29 4.43 3.10
CA ASP A 117 -8.11 4.81 3.88
C ASP A 117 -6.83 4.27 3.24
N GLU A 118 -5.70 4.80 3.69
CA GLU A 118 -4.37 4.34 3.34
C GLU A 118 -3.46 4.34 4.55
N ASN A 119 -2.42 3.51 4.51
CA ASN A 119 -1.38 3.51 5.52
C ASN A 119 -0.03 3.38 4.83
N TRP A 120 0.89 4.27 5.20
CA TRP A 120 2.24 4.34 4.68
C TRP A 120 3.23 3.90 5.75
N GLN A 121 4.19 3.06 5.37
CA GLN A 121 5.36 2.73 6.20
C GLN A 121 6.60 3.00 5.36
N ILE A 122 7.16 4.20 5.51
CA ILE A 122 8.23 4.69 4.65
C ILE A 122 9.59 4.52 5.32
N ASN A 123 10.55 4.01 4.56
CA ASN A 123 11.93 3.91 4.99
C ASN A 123 12.64 5.27 4.85
N MET A 124 12.56 6.09 5.90
CA MET A 124 13.11 7.45 5.92
C MET A 124 14.63 7.53 5.81
N ASP A 125 15.35 6.41 6.03
CA ASP A 125 16.80 6.32 5.84
C ASP A 125 17.19 6.22 4.35
N ASN A 126 16.22 6.03 3.45
CA ASN A 126 16.50 5.93 2.02
C ASN A 126 16.74 7.30 1.39
N SER A 127 17.92 7.47 0.77
CA SER A 127 18.37 8.74 0.19
C SER A 127 17.55 9.23 -1.02
N LEU A 128 16.71 8.39 -1.61
CA LEU A 128 15.80 8.78 -2.69
C LEU A 128 14.55 9.51 -2.19
N ILE A 129 14.30 9.46 -0.88
CA ILE A 129 13.14 10.08 -0.25
C ILE A 129 13.50 11.50 0.16
N VAL A 130 12.67 12.46 -0.25
CA VAL A 130 12.84 13.86 0.12
C VAL A 130 11.74 14.22 1.10
N SER A 131 12.10 14.76 2.26
CA SER A 131 11.16 15.19 3.28
C SER A 131 11.26 16.68 3.59
N GLN A 132 10.13 17.23 4.02
CA GLN A 132 9.97 18.55 4.59
C GLN A 132 9.46 18.36 6.01
N VAL A 133 10.17 18.93 6.98
CA VAL A 133 9.90 18.84 8.43
C VAL A 133 9.28 20.14 8.90
#